data_AF-A0A061G9C8-F1
#
_entry.id   AF-A0A061G9C8-F1
#
_cell.length_a   1.000
_cell.length_b   1.000
_cell.length_c   1.000
_cell.angle_alpha   90.00
_cell.angle_beta   90.00
_cell.angle_gamma   90.00
#
_symmetry.space_group_name_H-M   'P 1'
#
loop_
_entity.id
_entity.type
_entity.pdbx_description
1 polymer ?
#
loop_
_entity_poly.entity_id
_entity_poly.type
_entity_poly.pdbx_seq_one_letter_code
_entity_poly.pdbx_strand_id
1 'polypeptide(L)'
;MVEFFQGAKLPRVLTFTAIILLPKNPSASQWNEFKPISLCIILNKIVIKLLAKCVATILPSIITENQSGFVGSRLINDNILLAWELIRKINQKPR
;
A
#
# COMPACT_ATOMS: atom_id res chain seq x y z
N MET A 1 7.17 16.34 18.57
CA MET A 1 6.48 15.10 18.12
C MET A 1 5.22 14.85 18.94
N VAL A 2 5.27 14.96 20.29
CA VAL A 2 4.09 14.88 21.16
C VAL A 2 3.02 15.91 20.76
N GLU A 3 3.43 17.17 20.52
CA GLU A 3 2.53 18.24 20.07
C GLU A 3 1.79 17.90 18.76
N PHE A 4 2.44 17.17 17.83
CA PHE A 4 1.79 16.73 16.59
C PHE A 4 0.63 15.78 16.88
N PHE A 5 0.81 14.83 17.80
CA PHE A 5 -0.27 13.94 18.24
C PHE A 5 -1.36 14.65 19.05
N GLN A 6 -1.12 15.88 19.49
CA GLN A 6 -2.10 16.76 20.13
C GLN A 6 -2.77 17.73 19.14
N GLY A 7 -2.50 17.59 17.83
CA GLY A 7 -3.13 18.39 16.77
C GLY A 7 -2.27 19.51 16.18
N ALA A 8 -1.03 19.68 16.63
CA ALA A 8 -0.10 20.62 16.00
C ALA A 8 0.37 20.13 14.62
N LYS A 9 0.84 21.06 13.78
CA LYS A 9 1.37 20.71 12.44
C LYS A 9 2.67 19.93 12.56
N LEU A 10 2.88 18.98 11.64
CA LEU A 10 4.15 18.27 11.54
C LEU A 10 5.26 19.26 11.12
N PRO A 11 6.41 19.31 11.82
CA PRO A 11 7.54 20.16 11.43
C PRO A 11 7.97 19.93 9.98
N ARG A 12 8.23 21.02 9.23
CA ARG A 12 8.58 20.95 7.80
C ARG A 12 9.81 20.08 7.51
N VAL A 13 10.78 20.07 8.43
CA VAL A 13 11.97 19.23 8.33
C VAL A 13 11.61 17.74 8.22
N LEU A 14 10.54 17.29 8.90
CA LEU A 14 10.09 15.90 8.85
C LEU A 14 9.34 15.58 7.55
N THR A 15 8.72 16.58 6.93
CA THR A 15 8.05 16.42 5.63
C THR A 15 9.01 16.46 4.44
N PHE A 16 10.27 16.86 4.66
CA PHE A 16 11.28 16.90 3.61
C PHE A 16 11.50 15.50 3.02
N THR A 17 11.49 15.44 1.68
CA THR A 17 11.64 14.21 0.91
C THR A 17 12.41 14.52 -0.37
N ALA A 18 13.39 13.69 -0.70
CA ALA A 18 14.08 13.74 -1.99
C ALA A 18 13.48 12.71 -2.95
N ILE A 19 13.17 13.11 -4.18
CA ILE A 19 12.67 12.19 -5.21
C ILE A 19 13.88 11.64 -5.98
N ILE A 20 14.01 10.32 -6.02
CA ILE A 20 15.01 9.61 -6.81
C ILE A 20 14.31 8.78 -7.87
N LEU A 21 14.86 8.76 -9.08
CA LEU A 21 14.37 7.95 -10.18
C LEU A 21 15.15 6.63 -10.25
N LEU A 22 14.48 5.51 -9.94
CA LEU A 22 15.07 4.19 -10.14
C LEU A 22 14.70 3.64 -11.52
N PRO A 23 15.68 3.19 -12.33
CA PRO A 23 15.39 2.57 -13.62
C PRO A 23 14.63 1.25 -13.41
N LYS A 24 13.58 1.00 -14.21
CA LYS A 24 12.86 -0.29 -14.23
C LYS A 24 13.67 -1.39 -14.91
N ASN A 25 14.43 -1.01 -15.94
CA ASN A 25 15.25 -1.88 -16.78
C ASN A 25 16.66 -1.28 -16.92
N PRO A 26 17.71 -2.08 -17.18
CA PRO A 26 19.09 -1.58 -17.33
C PRO A 26 19.26 -0.50 -18.41
N SER A 27 18.47 -0.56 -19.48
CA SER A 27 18.54 0.36 -20.63
C SER A 27 17.43 1.42 -20.60
N ALA A 28 17.07 1.92 -19.41
CA ALA A 28 16.03 2.94 -19.27
C ALA A 28 16.48 4.28 -19.90
N SER A 29 15.69 4.77 -20.84
CA SER A 29 15.91 5.99 -21.63
C SER A 29 14.71 6.95 -21.62
N GLN A 30 13.50 6.43 -21.41
CA GLN A 30 12.27 7.22 -21.40
C GLN A 30 11.77 7.46 -19.97
N TRP A 31 11.08 8.58 -19.74
CA TRP A 31 10.59 8.96 -18.40
C TRP A 31 9.67 7.91 -17.75
N ASN A 32 8.86 7.22 -18.55
CA ASN A 32 7.96 6.16 -18.07
C ASN A 32 8.70 4.87 -17.67
N GLU A 33 9.99 4.74 -17.98
CA GLU A 33 10.85 3.61 -17.61
C GLU A 33 11.53 3.79 -16.25
N PHE A 34 11.29 4.93 -15.58
CA PHE A 34 11.75 5.17 -14.22
C PHE A 34 10.61 5.06 -13.21
N LYS A 35 10.92 4.56 -12.02
CA LYS A 35 10.05 4.57 -10.84
C LYS A 35 10.52 5.70 -9.92
N PRO A 36 9.69 6.73 -9.67
CA PRO A 36 10.02 7.72 -8.66
C PRO A 36 9.90 7.07 -7.27
N ILE A 37 10.95 7.22 -6.46
CA ILE A 37 10.97 6.83 -5.05
C ILE A 37 11.22 8.06 -4.21
N SER A 38 10.38 8.21 -3.19
CA SER A 38 10.52 9.24 -2.16
C SER A 38 11.49 8.76 -1.07
N LEU A 39 12.67 9.36 -0.99
CA LEU A 39 13.56 9.22 0.15
C LEU A 39 13.18 10.23 1.23
N CYS A 40 12.54 9.72 2.27
CA CYS A 40 12.13 10.49 3.45
C CYS A 40 13.01 10.17 4.66
N ILE A 41 13.04 11.10 5.61
CA ILE A 41 13.75 10.95 6.88
C ILE A 41 13.15 9.79 7.69
N ILE A 42 14.00 9.06 8.43
CA ILE A 42 13.59 7.91 9.26
C ILE A 42 12.45 8.27 10.22
N LEU A 43 12.49 9.45 10.83
CA LEU A 43 11.44 9.92 11.74
C LEU A 43 10.06 10.00 11.07
N ASN A 44 9.98 10.42 9.80
CA ASN A 44 8.74 10.41 9.04
C ASN A 44 8.23 8.96 8.87
N LYS A 45 9.11 8.02 8.53
CA LYS A 45 8.76 6.60 8.42
C LYS A 45 8.24 6.01 9.74
N ILE A 46 8.79 6.43 10.88
CA ILE A 46 8.31 6.01 12.21
C ILE A 46 6.88 6.50 12.44
N VAL A 47 6.61 7.78 12.18
CA VAL A 47 5.27 8.37 12.32
C VAL A 47 4.26 7.65 11.41
N ILE A 48 4.60 7.45 10.13
CA ILE A 48 3.74 6.73 9.18
C ILE A 48 3.50 5.29 9.67
N LYS A 49 4.52 4.59 10.16
CA LYS A 49 4.37 3.21 10.67
C LYS A 49 3.45 3.13 11.88
N LEU A 50 3.53 4.10 12.79
CA LEU A 50 2.62 4.19 13.93
C LEU A 50 1.17 4.40 13.47
N LEU A 51 0.95 5.35 12.56
CA LEU A 51 -0.37 5.61 11.98
C LEU A 51 -0.92 4.40 11.24
N ALA A 52 -0.09 3.72 10.44
CA ALA A 52 -0.48 2.50 9.72
C ALA A 52 -0.92 1.39 10.69
N LYS A 53 -0.24 1.24 11.83
CA LYS A 53 -0.65 0.29 12.87
C LYS A 53 -2.01 0.65 13.49
N CYS A 54 -2.28 1.93 13.71
CA CYS A 54 -3.60 2.39 14.17
C CYS A 54 -4.67 2.07 13.12
N VAL A 55 -4.45 2.43 11.85
CA VAL A 55 -5.41 2.16 10.76
C VAL A 55 -5.65 0.67 10.56
N ALA A 56 -4.61 -0.17 10.74
CA ALA A 56 -4.75 -1.62 10.61
C ALA A 56 -5.79 -2.22 11.57
N THR A 57 -6.05 -1.59 12.73
CA THR A 57 -7.06 -2.07 13.69
C THR A 57 -8.50 -1.86 13.22
N ILE A 58 -8.75 -0.78 12.46
CA ILE A 58 -10.09 -0.48 11.92
C ILE A 58 -10.27 -1.05 10.51
N LEU A 59 -9.18 -1.36 9.82
CA LEU A 59 -9.18 -1.80 8.43
C LEU A 59 -10.17 -2.94 8.14
N PRO A 60 -10.30 -4.01 8.98
CA PRO A 60 -11.23 -5.10 8.72
C PRO A 60 -12.71 -4.67 8.67
N SER A 61 -13.08 -3.58 9.33
CA SER A 61 -14.47 -3.09 9.36
C SER A 61 -14.85 -2.21 8.17
N ILE A 62 -13.85 -1.71 7.42
CA ILE A 62 -14.05 -0.74 6.34
C ILE A 62 -13.69 -1.28 4.95
N ILE A 63 -13.17 -2.50 4.86
CA ILE A 63 -12.81 -3.17 3.60
C ILE A 63 -13.73 -4.35 3.31
N THR A 64 -13.90 -4.67 2.04
CA THR A 64 -14.62 -5.88 1.61
C THR A 64 -13.77 -7.13 1.80
N GLU A 65 -14.40 -8.30 1.89
CA GLU A 65 -13.69 -9.59 2.00
C GLU A 65 -12.76 -9.86 0.81
N ASN A 66 -13.15 -9.43 -0.39
CA ASN A 66 -12.40 -9.63 -1.63
C ASN A 66 -11.14 -8.75 -1.74
N GLN A 67 -10.93 -7.80 -0.82
CA GLN A 67 -9.72 -6.99 -0.78
C GLN A 67 -8.59 -7.74 -0.05
N SER A 68 -7.78 -8.50 -0.78
CA SER A 68 -6.68 -9.29 -0.20
C SER A 68 -5.35 -8.54 -0.08
N GLY A 69 -5.11 -7.54 -0.95
CA GLY A 69 -3.85 -6.81 -0.98
C GLY A 69 -3.64 -5.95 0.26
N PHE A 70 -2.45 -6.03 0.86
CA PHE A 70 -2.02 -5.19 1.99
C PHE A 70 -2.84 -5.34 3.28
N VAL A 71 -3.57 -6.45 3.43
CA VAL A 71 -4.33 -6.80 4.64
C VAL A 71 -3.63 -7.95 5.34
N GLY A 72 -3.43 -7.84 6.66
CA GLY A 72 -2.92 -8.94 7.47
C GLY A 72 -3.81 -10.18 7.31
N SER A 73 -3.21 -11.37 7.34
CA SER A 73 -3.88 -12.68 7.23
C SER A 73 -4.66 -12.97 5.94
N ARG A 74 -4.59 -12.12 4.89
CA ARG A 74 -5.14 -12.42 3.57
C ARG A 74 -4.01 -12.69 2.58
N LEU A 75 -4.11 -13.80 1.84
CA LEU A 75 -3.07 -14.21 0.90
C LEU A 75 -3.50 -13.96 -0.54
N ILE A 76 -2.53 -13.71 -1.42
CA ILE A 76 -2.80 -13.57 -2.86
C ILE A 76 -3.43 -14.84 -3.45
N ASN A 77 -3.14 -16.00 -2.85
CA ASN A 77 -3.69 -17.29 -3.26
C ASN A 77 -5.21 -17.37 -3.08
N ASP A 78 -5.76 -16.69 -2.08
CA ASP A 78 -7.21 -16.66 -1.84
C ASP A 78 -7.93 -16.03 -3.04
N ASN A 79 -7.35 -14.96 -3.60
CA ASN A 79 -7.87 -14.33 -4.83
C ASN A 79 -7.77 -15.23 -6.05
N ILE A 80 -6.67 -15.97 -6.17
CA ILE A 80 -6.49 -16.93 -7.27
C ILE A 80 -7.62 -17.96 -7.19
N LEU A 81 -7.82 -18.59 -6.02
CA LEU A 81 -8.87 -19.60 -5.82
C LEU A 81 -10.27 -19.03 -6.11
N LEU A 82 -10.57 -17.83 -5.63
CA LEU A 82 -11.84 -17.15 -5.91
C LEU A 82 -12.06 -16.96 -7.41
N ALA A 83 -11.03 -16.54 -8.15
CA ALA A 83 -11.12 -16.39 -9.61
C ALA A 83 -11.38 -17.74 -10.31
N TRP A 84 -10.72 -18.82 -9.87
CA TRP A 84 -10.96 -20.18 -10.38
C TRP A 84 -12.41 -20.63 -10.16
N GLU A 85 -12.96 -20.40 -8.96
CA GLU A 85 -14.34 -20.74 -8.65
C GLU A 85 -15.36 -19.97 -9.50
N LEU A 86 -15.12 -18.68 -9.73
CA LEU A 86 -15.97 -17.83 -10.57
C LEU A 86 -15.98 -18.33 -12.03
N ILE A 87 -14.80 -18.63 -12.58
CA ILE A 87 -14.67 -19.18 -13.94
C ILE A 87 -15.42 -20.52 -14.04
N ARG A 88 -15.27 -21.39 -13.03
CA ARG A 88 -15.98 -22.68 -13.01
C ARG A 88 -17.50 -22.50 -12.98
N LYS A 89 -18.02 -21.56 -12.18
CA LYS A 89 -19.46 -21.26 -12.11
C LYS A 89 -20.02 -20.74 -13.43
N ILE A 90 -19.28 -19.88 -14.13
CA ILE A 90 -19.69 -19.36 -15.44
C ILE A 90 -19.72 -20.48 -16.50
N ASN A 91 -18.76 -21.40 -16.46
CA ASN A 91 -18.69 -22.52 -17.40
C ASN A 91 -19.66 -23.67 -17.06
N GLN A 92 -20.33 -23.63 -15.91
CA GLN A 92 -21.43 -24.54 -15.62
C GLN A 92 -22.68 -24.02 -16.33
N LYS A 93 -23.19 -24.81 -17.27
CA LYS A 93 -24.43 -24.53 -18.03
C LYS A 93 -25.55 -24.20 -17.02
N PRO A 94 -26.27 -23.07 -17.17
CA PRO A 94 -27.45 -22.82 -16.36
C PRO A 94 -28.44 -23.96 -16.66
N ARG A 95 -28.92 -24.63 -15.61
CA ARG A 95 -30.05 -25.55 -15.73
C ARG A 95 -31.30 -24.77 -16.09
#